data_AF-M2YDF3-F1
#
_entry.id   AF-M2YDF3-F1
#
_cell.length_a   1.000
_cell.length_b   1.000
_cell.length_c   1.000
_cell.angle_alpha   90.00
_cell.angle_beta   90.00
_cell.angle_gamma   90.00
#
_symmetry.space_group_name_H-M   'P 1'
#
loop_
_entity.id
_entity.type
_entity.pdbx_description
1 polymer ?
#
loop_
_entity_poly.entity_id
_entity_poly.type
_entity_poly.pdbx_seq_one_letter_code
_entity_poly.pdbx_strand_id
1 'polypeptide(L)' 'MPRYCVIITRDVTESTVVEVEAETPEQAEMAAFEKLHESTDTEWELDEGSWNKGDSYVTGLDELP' A
#
# COMPACT_ATOMS: atom_id res chain seq x y z
N MET A 1 -9.58 17.30 0.97
CA MET A 1 -9.61 16.13 0.06
C MET A 1 -9.99 14.93 0.92
N PRO A 2 -10.78 13.98 0.41
CA PRO A 2 -11.07 12.75 1.17
C PRO A 2 -9.78 12.01 1.51
N ARG A 3 -9.80 11.34 2.67
CA ARG A 3 -8.71 10.47 3.11
C ARG A 3 -9.03 9.06 2.69
N TYR A 4 -8.03 8.34 2.22
CA TYR A 4 -8.15 6.95 1.82
C TYR A 4 -7.13 6.11 2.57
N CYS A 5 -7.56 4.91 2.93
CA CYS A 5 -6.77 3.85 3.50
C CYS A 5 -6.54 2.81 2.41
N VAL A 6 -5.31 2.69 1.92
CA VAL A 6 -4.94 1.77 0.84
C VAL A 6 -4.13 0.62 1.42
N ILE A 7 -4.60 -0.60 1.22
CA ILE A 7 -3.92 -1.84 1.62
C ILE A 7 -3.10 -2.33 0.43
N ILE A 8 -1.79 -2.38 0.60
CA ILE A 8 -0.85 -2.85 -0.41
C ILE A 8 -0.26 -4.17 0.06
N THR A 9 -0.40 -5.21 -0.76
CA THR A 9 0.13 -6.55 -0.51
C THR A 9 1.37 -6.79 -1.37
N ARG A 10 2.43 -7.32 -0.76
CA ARG A 10 3.66 -7.75 -1.43
C ARG A 10 3.92 -9.19 -1.01
N ASP A 11 3.81 -10.10 -1.97
CA ASP A 11 3.71 -11.54 -1.70
C ASP A 11 2.48 -11.91 -0.84
N VAL A 12 2.00 -13.15 -1.01
CA VAL A 12 0.69 -13.62 -0.52
C VAL A 12 0.48 -13.42 0.99
N THR A 13 1.56 -13.24 1.76
CA THR A 13 1.57 -13.16 3.21
C THR A 13 1.90 -11.78 3.79
N GLU A 14 2.41 -10.83 3.01
CA GLU A 14 2.81 -9.52 3.55
C GLU A 14 1.91 -8.40 3.03
N SER A 15 1.36 -7.59 3.93
CA SER A 15 0.54 -6.44 3.58
C SER A 15 0.84 -5.25 4.48
N THR A 16 0.78 -4.05 3.91
CA THR A 16 0.91 -2.79 4.63
C THR A 16 -0.28 -1.89 4.35
N VAL A 17 -0.51 -0.93 5.24
CA VAL A 17 -1.59 0.06 5.12
C VAL A 17 -0.97 1.44 4.94
N VAL A 18 -1.37 2.12 3.87
CA VAL A 18 -0.90 3.45 3.53
C VAL A 18 -2.10 4.40 3.51
N GLU A 19 -2.07 5.38 4.41
CA GLU A 19 -3.07 6.46 4.41
C GLU A 19 -2.62 7.61 3.50
N VAL A 20 -3.49 8.06 2.61
CA VAL A 20 -3.25 9.16 1.67
C VAL A 20 -4.47 10.07 1.54
N GLU A 21 -4.23 11.31 1.14
CA GLU A 21 -5.29 12.25 0.75
C GLU A 21 -5.34 12.32 -0.77
N ALA A 22 -6.51 12.10 -1.36
CA ALA A 22 -6.72 12.12 -2.81
C ALA A 22 -8.12 12.61 -3.15
N GLU A 23 -8.39 12.99 -4.39
CA GLU A 23 -9.74 13.38 -4.82
C GLU A 23 -10.55 12.18 -5.30
N THR A 24 -9.87 11.15 -5.82
CA THR A 24 -10.50 9.91 -6.30
C THR A 24 -9.78 8.66 -5.76
N PRO A 25 -10.45 7.50 -5.72
CA PRO A 25 -9.84 6.21 -5.38
C PRO A 25 -8.60 5.90 -6.22
N GLU A 26 -8.65 6.14 -7.54
CA GLU A 26 -7.52 5.85 -8.44
C GLU A 26 -6.30 6.72 -8.12
N GLN A 27 -6.53 7.98 -7.75
CA GLN A 27 -5.47 8.86 -7.27
C GLN A 27 -4.91 8.40 -5.92
N ALA A 28 -5.76 7.84 -5.04
CA ALA A 28 -5.31 7.29 -3.77
C ALA A 28 -4.39 6.08 -3.97
N GLU A 29 -4.69 5.19 -4.91
CA GLU A 29 -3.81 4.06 -5.23
C GLU A 29 -2.43 4.54 -5.69
N MET A 30 -2.39 5.48 -6.65
CA MET A 30 -1.12 6.05 -7.13
C MET A 30 -0.34 6.75 -6.02
N ALA A 31 -0.99 7.59 -5.23
CA ALA A 31 -0.37 8.29 -4.10
C ALA A 31 0.14 7.31 -3.03
N ALA A 32 -0.57 6.20 -2.80
CA ALA A 32 -0.16 5.17 -1.85
C ALA A 32 1.09 4.43 -2.33
N PHE A 33 1.19 4.09 -3.63
CA PHE A 33 2.40 3.51 -4.21
C PHE A 33 3.59 4.47 -4.19
N GLU A 34 3.39 5.74 -4.53
CA GLU A 34 4.44 6.76 -4.46
C GLU A 34 4.95 6.92 -3.03
N LYS A 35 4.04 7.07 -2.07
CA LYS A 35 4.37 7.19 -0.64
C LYS A 35 5.09 5.96 -0.09
N LEU A 36 4.72 4.76 -0.55
CA LEU A 36 5.37 3.50 -0.22
C LEU A 36 6.79 3.41 -0.82
N HIS A 37 7.00 3.94 -2.03
CA HIS A 37 8.30 3.94 -2.70
C HIS A 37 9.25 5.00 -2.12
N GLU A 38 8.72 6.15 -1.70
CA GLU A 38 9.49 7.23 -1.06
C GLU A 38 9.78 6.96 0.43
N SER A 39 8.93 6.17 1.09
CA SER A 39 9.14 5.78 2.49
C SER A 39 10.25 4.73 2.61
N THR A 40 11.46 5.23 2.84
CA THR A 40 12.66 4.44 3.19
C THR A 40 12.57 3.74 4.56
N ASP A 41 11.55 4.08 5.35
CA ASP A 41 11.21 3.53 6.68
C ASP A 41 9.94 2.65 6.66
N THR A 42 9.44 2.23 5.50
CA THR A 42 8.34 1.25 5.48
C THR A 42 8.90 -0.11 5.89
N GLU A 43 8.78 -0.45 7.17
CA GLU A 43 9.08 -1.78 7.68
C GLU A 43 8.09 -2.77 7.07
N TRP A 44 8.55 -3.49 6.06
CA TRP A 44 7.89 -4.71 5.61
C TRP A 44 8.28 -5.81 6.60
N GLU A 45 7.32 -6.40 7.30
CA GLU A 45 7.57 -7.63 8.05
C GLU A 45 7.81 -8.78 7.06
N LEU A 46 9.05 -8.91 6.61
CA LEU A 46 9.55 -10.01 5.80
C LEU A 46 9.40 -11.31 6.60
N ASP A 47 8.46 -12.17 6.19
CA ASP A 47 8.51 -13.57 6.59
C ASP A 47 9.70 -14.22 5.85
N GLU A 48 10.66 -14.79 6.61
CA GLU A 48 11.88 -15.42 6.08
C GLU A 48 11.54 -16.67 5.24
N GLY A 49 11.03 -16.47 4.03
CA GLY A 49 10.58 -17.58 3.18
C GLY A 49 10.01 -17.19 1.82
N SER A 50 9.74 -15.91 1.56
CA SER A 50 9.16 -15.50 0.28
C SER A 50 10.12 -15.65 -0.89
N TRP A 51 9.91 -16.69 -1.69
CA TRP A 51 10.59 -16.91 -2.96
C TRP A 51 9.96 -16.10 -4.11
N ASN A 52 8.85 -15.41 -3.83
CA ASN A 52 8.07 -14.65 -4.80
C ASN A 52 8.34 -13.15 -4.63
N LYS A 53 9.33 -12.63 -5.35
CA LYS A 53 9.46 -11.19 -5.59
C LYS A 53 8.38 -10.74 -6.59
N GLY A 54 7.11 -10.98 -6.30
CA GLY A 54 6.00 -10.41 -7.06
C GLY A 54 5.96 -8.89 -6.85
N ASP A 55 5.53 -8.16 -7.88
CA ASP A 55 5.24 -6.73 -7.73
C ASP A 55 4.12 -6.54 -6.69
N SER A 56 4.23 -5.48 -5.88
CA SER A 56 3.19 -5.14 -4.91
C SER A 56 1.91 -4.69 -5.62
N TYR A 57 0.75 -5.07 -5.08
CA TYR A 57 -0.56 -4.74 -5.64
C TYR A 57 -1.53 -4.29 -4.55
N VAL A 58 -2.49 -3.43 -4.91
CA VAL A 58 -3.54 -2.98 -3.99
C VAL A 58 -4.56 -4.10 -3.81
N THR A 59 -4.86 -4.45 -2.56
CA THR A 59 -5.86 -5.46 -2.19
C THR A 59 -7.07 -4.87 -1.49
N GLY A 60 -6.97 -3.64 -0.99
CA GLY A 60 -8.06 -2.93 -0.35
C GLY A 60 -7.92 -1.42 -0.48
N LEU A 61 -9.06 -0.75 -0.62
CA LEU A 61 -9.15 0.70 -0.66
C LEU A 61 -10.44 1.11 0.04
N ASP A 62 -10.30 1.84 1.14
CA ASP A 62 -11.41 2.33 1.94
C ASP A 62 -11.31 3.86 2.08
N GLU A 63 -12.41 4.57 1.84
CA GLU A 63 -12.51 6.00 2.14
C GLU A 63 -12.72 6.17 3.66
N LEU A 64 -11.89 7.00 4.29
CA LEU A 64 -11.97 7.31 5.71
C LEU A 64 -12.95 8.48 5.94
N PRO A 65 -13.79 8.41 6.99
CA PRO A 65 -14.77 9.45 7.32
C PRO A 65 -14.15 10.74 7.85
#